data_AF-A0A8C5IHQ4-F1
#
_entry.id   AF-A0A8C5IHQ4-F1
#
_cell.length_a   1.000
_cell.length_b   1.000
_cell.length_c   1.000
_cell.angle_alpha   90.00
_cell.angle_beta   90.00
_cell.angle_gamma   90.00
#
_symmetry.space_group_name_H-M   'P 1'
#
loop_
_entity.id
_entity.type
_entity.pdbx_description
1 polymer ?
#
loop_
_entity_poly.entity_id
_entity_poly.type
_entity_poly.pdbx_seq_one_letter_code
_entity_poly.pdbx_strand_id
1 'polypeptide(L)'
;MARNQQVQKAKLAEQAERYEDMADFMKAVVEHGDELSNEERNLLSVAYKNVVGCQRSAWRVISSIEHKTEEGDDKAQVVNEYREKVEQELNAVCNNVLGLLDKYLIKKDSDTESKVFYLKMKGDYFRYLAEVASGDDRLSTIEKAQEAYQEAMDISKKEMQPTNPIPPQRAGCFEVLKGPKSLIQPH
;
A
#
# COMPACT_ATOMS: atom_id res chain seq x y z
N MET A 1 29.11 1.99 -1.39
CA MET A 1 29.06 3.44 -1.04
C MET A 1 27.74 4.09 -1.44
N ALA A 2 27.23 3.85 -2.66
CA ALA A 2 25.94 4.39 -3.13
C ALA A 2 24.73 4.02 -2.23
N ARG A 3 24.58 2.74 -1.86
CA ARG A 3 23.50 2.28 -0.96
C ARG A 3 23.46 2.99 0.39
N ASN A 4 24.58 3.02 1.12
CA ASN A 4 24.66 3.70 2.42
C ASN A 4 24.35 5.20 2.29
N GLN A 5 24.74 5.84 1.18
CA GLN A 5 24.40 7.24 0.94
C GLN A 5 22.89 7.42 0.73
N GLN A 6 22.22 6.52 0.01
CA GLN A 6 20.77 6.57 -0.15
C GLN A 6 20.03 6.35 1.17
N VAL A 7 20.47 5.40 2.01
CA VAL A 7 19.89 5.18 3.34
C VAL A 7 20.07 6.41 4.24
N GLN A 8 21.23 7.07 4.20
CA GLN A 8 21.46 8.32 4.93
C GLN A 8 20.55 9.45 4.44
N LYS A 9 20.38 9.58 3.12
CA LYS A 9 19.44 10.55 2.53
C LYS A 9 17.99 10.27 2.91
N ALA A 10 17.58 9.00 2.96
CA ALA A 10 16.25 8.60 3.41
C ALA A 10 16.00 9.00 4.88
N LYS A 11 16.97 8.81 5.76
CA LYS A 11 16.89 9.26 7.17
C LYS A 11 16.79 10.78 7.30
N LEU A 12 17.54 11.52 6.49
CA LEU A 12 17.43 12.99 6.46
C LEU A 12 16.07 13.44 5.92
N ALA A 13 15.56 12.76 4.89
CA ALA A 13 14.23 13.03 4.33
C ALA A 13 13.11 12.74 5.33
N GLU A 14 13.23 11.68 6.14
CA GLU A 14 12.32 11.38 7.25
C GLU A 14 12.29 12.52 8.27
N GLN A 15 13.45 13.03 8.71
CA GLN A 15 13.54 14.16 9.64
C GLN A 15 12.99 15.47 9.06
N ALA A 16 13.06 15.62 7.75
CA ALA A 16 12.51 16.77 7.03
C ALA A 16 11.04 16.59 6.62
N GLU A 17 10.40 15.46 6.98
CA GLU A 17 9.05 15.07 6.59
C GLU A 17 8.82 15.04 5.06
N ARG A 18 9.90 14.89 4.28
CA ARG A 18 9.86 14.78 2.81
C ARG A 18 9.75 13.32 2.40
N TYR A 19 8.58 12.73 2.64
CA TYR A 19 8.36 11.30 2.44
C TYR A 19 8.42 10.85 0.97
N GLU A 20 8.16 11.73 0.01
CA GLU A 20 8.33 11.44 -1.43
C GLU A 20 9.80 11.21 -1.78
N ASP A 21 10.68 12.14 -1.39
CA ASP A 21 12.13 11.98 -1.54
C ASP A 21 12.63 10.73 -0.79
N MET A 22 12.09 10.47 0.40
CA MET A 22 12.41 9.27 1.17
C MET A 22 12.05 7.98 0.40
N ALA A 23 10.89 7.95 -0.25
CA ALA A 23 10.43 6.82 -1.05
C ALA A 23 11.34 6.59 -2.28
N ASP A 24 11.79 7.67 -2.94
CA ASP A 24 12.71 7.60 -4.08
C ASP A 24 14.10 7.09 -3.66
N PHE A 25 14.65 7.58 -2.55
CA PHE A 25 15.92 7.07 -2.04
C PHE A 25 15.83 5.60 -1.64
N MET A 26 14.74 5.20 -0.96
CA MET A 26 14.53 3.81 -0.58
C MET A 26 14.26 2.92 -1.80
N LYS A 27 13.58 3.40 -2.84
CA LYS A 27 13.43 2.70 -4.12
C LYS A 27 14.79 2.38 -4.73
N ALA A 28 15.70 3.36 -4.79
CA ALA A 28 17.04 3.15 -5.29
C ALA A 28 17.84 2.11 -4.47
N VAL A 29 17.59 2.01 -3.16
CA VAL A 29 18.18 0.97 -2.30
C VAL A 29 17.65 -0.41 -2.67
N VAL A 30 16.34 -0.56 -2.91
CA VAL A 30 15.74 -1.84 -3.33
C VAL A 30 16.24 -2.25 -4.72
N GLU A 31 16.36 -1.30 -5.66
CA GLU A 31 16.80 -1.57 -7.03
C GLU A 31 18.28 -1.96 -7.14
N HIS A 32 19.11 -1.63 -6.13
CA HIS A 32 20.48 -2.17 -6.05
C HIS A 32 20.48 -3.70 -5.86
N GLY A 33 19.35 -4.27 -5.45
CA GLY A 33 19.10 -5.70 -5.49
C GLY A 33 19.61 -6.46 -4.28
N ASP A 34 20.19 -5.83 -3.27
CA ASP A 34 20.59 -6.51 -2.03
C ASP A 34 19.38 -6.75 -1.10
N GLU A 35 19.49 -7.76 -0.23
CA GLU A 35 18.50 -7.99 0.84
C GLU A 35 18.45 -6.79 1.78
N LEU A 36 17.24 -6.36 2.13
CA LEU A 36 17.01 -5.24 3.04
C LEU A 36 17.18 -5.69 4.49
N SER A 37 17.98 -4.95 5.25
CA SER A 37 18.01 -5.08 6.70
C SER A 37 16.68 -4.66 7.33
N ASN A 38 16.44 -5.07 8.56
CA ASN A 38 15.24 -4.67 9.31
C ASN A 38 15.06 -3.14 9.39
N GLU A 39 16.15 -2.39 9.52
CA GLU A 39 16.13 -0.92 9.52
C GLU A 39 15.67 -0.37 8.17
N GLU A 40 16.24 -0.85 7.07
CA GLU A 40 15.87 -0.40 5.72
C GLU A 40 14.45 -0.79 5.35
N ARG A 41 13.99 -1.97 5.76
CA ARG A 41 12.60 -2.40 5.59
C ARG A 41 11.63 -1.49 6.33
N ASN A 42 11.98 -1.08 7.56
CA ASN A 42 11.18 -0.14 8.32
C ASN A 42 11.15 1.24 7.64
N LEU A 43 12.29 1.76 7.19
CA LEU A 43 12.37 3.03 6.45
C LEU A 43 11.53 2.99 5.17
N LEU A 44 11.61 1.91 4.39
CA LEU A 44 10.78 1.71 3.19
C LEU A 44 9.30 1.77 3.53
N SER A 45 8.91 1.11 4.62
CA SER A 45 7.51 1.03 5.04
C SER A 45 6.98 2.37 5.54
N VAL A 46 7.78 3.11 6.31
CA VAL A 46 7.46 4.46 6.78
C VAL A 46 7.32 5.41 5.60
N ALA A 47 8.24 5.39 4.64
CA ALA A 47 8.22 6.26 3.47
C ALA A 47 6.91 6.11 2.68
N TYR A 48 6.64 4.90 2.18
CA TYR A 48 5.49 4.69 1.31
C TYR A 48 4.15 4.76 2.07
N LYS A 49 4.10 4.39 3.35
CA LYS A 49 2.89 4.57 4.17
C LYS A 49 2.50 6.03 4.29
N ASN A 50 3.47 6.93 4.47
CA ASN A 50 3.20 8.36 4.56
C ASN A 50 2.82 8.97 3.21
N VAL A 51 3.51 8.59 2.13
CA VAL A 51 3.17 9.06 0.77
C VAL A 51 1.74 8.66 0.39
N VAL A 52 1.39 7.38 0.51
CA VAL A 52 0.02 6.91 0.19
C VAL A 52 -1.01 7.42 1.19
N GLY A 53 -0.63 7.60 2.46
CA GLY A 53 -1.50 8.20 3.48
C GLY A 53 -1.92 9.62 3.13
N CYS A 54 -0.98 10.44 2.65
CA CYS A 54 -1.25 11.80 2.18
C CYS A 54 -2.18 11.79 0.96
N GLN A 55 -1.86 10.99 -0.07
CA GLN A 55 -2.65 10.88 -1.29
C GLN A 55 -4.08 10.37 -1.06
N ARG A 56 -4.25 9.35 -0.21
CA ARG A 56 -5.58 8.85 0.17
C ARG A 56 -6.41 9.88 0.92
N SER A 57 -5.76 10.68 1.77
CA SER A 57 -6.45 11.75 2.50
C SER A 57 -6.89 12.85 1.54
N ALA A 58 -6.04 13.25 0.61
CA ALA A 58 -6.38 14.19 -0.45
C ALA A 58 -7.54 13.68 -1.32
N TRP A 59 -7.47 12.43 -1.79
CA TRP A 59 -8.52 11.80 -2.59
C TRP A 59 -9.87 11.79 -1.87
N ARG A 60 -9.91 11.42 -0.59
CA ARG A 60 -11.16 11.43 0.21
C ARG A 60 -11.77 12.83 0.32
N VAL A 61 -10.95 13.85 0.51
CA VAL A 61 -11.42 15.25 0.58
C VAL A 61 -12.01 15.67 -0.76
N ILE A 62 -11.32 15.38 -1.86
CA ILE A 62 -11.77 15.73 -3.22
C ILE A 62 -13.07 14.99 -3.57
N SER A 63 -13.14 13.68 -3.30
CA SER A 63 -14.35 12.88 -3.50
C SER A 63 -15.52 13.40 -2.64
N SER A 64 -15.27 13.88 -1.42
CA SER A 64 -16.32 14.52 -0.62
C SER A 64 -16.78 15.87 -1.19
N ILE A 65 -15.91 16.62 -1.87
CA ILE A 65 -16.25 17.89 -2.53
C ILE A 65 -17.05 17.60 -3.79
N GLU A 66 -16.65 16.60 -4.57
CA GLU A 66 -17.36 16.13 -5.75
C GLU A 66 -18.81 15.76 -5.41
N HIS A 67 -19.01 14.93 -4.37
CA HIS A 67 -20.36 14.54 -3.95
C HIS A 67 -21.25 15.70 -3.48
N LYS A 68 -20.67 16.85 -3.11
CA LYS A 68 -21.40 18.06 -2.69
C LYS A 68 -21.63 19.04 -3.85
N THR A 69 -20.96 18.83 -4.98
CA THR A 69 -21.06 19.71 -6.15
C THR A 69 -22.15 19.15 -7.06
N GLU A 70 -23.17 19.96 -7.37
CA GLU A 70 -24.29 19.53 -8.22
C GLU A 70 -23.84 19.36 -9.69
N GLU A 71 -24.40 18.36 -10.37
CA GLU A 71 -24.14 18.11 -11.79
C GLU A 71 -24.64 19.30 -12.64
N GLY A 72 -23.72 20.09 -13.20
CA GLY A 72 -24.02 21.23 -14.06
C GLY A 72 -23.29 22.54 -13.76
N ASP A 73 -22.53 22.62 -12.65
CA ASP A 73 -21.61 23.74 -12.38
C ASP A 73 -20.28 23.51 -13.12
N ASP A 74 -19.68 24.55 -13.70
CA ASP A 74 -18.33 24.50 -14.30
C ASP A 74 -17.29 23.97 -13.28
N LYS A 75 -17.58 24.16 -11.98
CA LYS A 75 -16.79 23.61 -10.87
C LYS A 75 -16.79 22.09 -10.81
N ALA A 76 -17.86 21.42 -11.23
CA ALA A 76 -17.94 19.96 -11.21
C ALA A 76 -16.89 19.34 -12.14
N GLN A 77 -16.67 19.95 -13.31
CA GLN A 77 -15.64 19.51 -14.24
C GLN A 77 -14.23 19.66 -13.64
N VAL A 78 -13.92 20.82 -13.06
CA VAL A 78 -12.61 21.07 -12.43
C VAL A 78 -12.34 20.10 -11.27
N VAL A 79 -13.36 19.82 -10.46
CA VAL A 79 -13.24 18.87 -9.34
C VAL A 79 -12.98 17.45 -9.85
N ASN A 80 -13.67 17.03 -10.91
CA ASN A 80 -13.48 15.70 -11.50
C ASN A 80 -12.08 15.54 -12.12
N GLU A 81 -11.62 16.51 -12.92
CA GLU A 81 -10.26 16.51 -13.49
C GLU A 81 -9.19 16.43 -12.40
N TYR A 82 -9.39 17.15 -11.28
CA TYR A 82 -8.46 17.10 -10.16
C TYR A 82 -8.53 15.76 -9.40
N ARG A 83 -9.72 15.16 -9.29
CA ARG A 83 -9.90 13.82 -8.71
C ARG A 83 -9.14 12.77 -9.51
N GLU A 84 -9.31 12.77 -10.83
CA GLU A 84 -8.62 11.84 -11.74
C GLU A 84 -7.10 11.98 -11.64
N LYS A 85 -6.58 13.21 -11.52
CA LYS A 85 -5.15 13.44 -11.32
C LYS A 85 -4.64 12.78 -10.04
N VAL A 86 -5.34 12.96 -8.91
CA VAL A 86 -4.96 12.34 -7.64
C VAL A 86 -5.09 10.82 -7.68
N GLU A 87 -6.09 10.29 -8.40
CA GLU A 87 -6.22 8.85 -8.64
C GLU A 87 -5.04 8.29 -9.43
N GLN A 88 -4.60 8.99 -10.47
CA GLN A 88 -3.42 8.59 -11.26
C GLN A 88 -2.14 8.60 -10.42
N GLU A 89 -1.93 9.61 -9.58
CA GLU A 89 -0.78 9.68 -8.67
C GLU A 89 -0.80 8.53 -7.66
N LEU A 90 -1.96 8.24 -7.06
CA LEU A 90 -2.13 7.13 -6.11
C LEU A 90 -1.91 5.77 -6.78
N ASN A 91 -2.46 5.59 -7.98
CA ASN A 91 -2.25 4.39 -8.78
C ASN A 91 -0.78 4.20 -9.15
N ALA A 92 -0.08 5.28 -9.53
CA ALA A 92 1.34 5.24 -9.85
C ALA A 92 2.19 4.83 -8.64
N VAL A 93 1.93 5.40 -7.46
CA VAL A 93 2.65 5.03 -6.23
C VAL A 93 2.37 3.58 -5.84
N CYS A 94 1.11 3.13 -5.87
CA CYS A 94 0.77 1.75 -5.54
C CYS A 94 1.44 0.75 -6.51
N ASN A 95 1.38 1.03 -7.81
CA ASN A 95 2.01 0.17 -8.83
C ASN A 95 3.54 0.15 -8.71
N ASN A 96 4.17 1.27 -8.36
CA ASN A 96 5.60 1.32 -8.08
C ASN A 96 5.98 0.38 -6.94
N VAL A 97 5.24 0.42 -5.82
CA VAL A 97 5.52 -0.45 -4.66
C VAL A 97 5.25 -1.92 -4.99
N LEU A 98 4.13 -2.23 -5.65
CA LEU A 98 3.82 -3.59 -6.09
C LEU A 98 4.91 -4.14 -7.01
N GLY A 99 5.43 -3.32 -7.93
CA GLY A 99 6.53 -3.67 -8.80
C GLY A 99 7.84 -3.96 -8.04
N LEU A 100 8.15 -3.19 -7.00
CA LEU A 100 9.31 -3.43 -6.14
C LEU A 100 9.17 -4.74 -5.35
N LEU A 101 7.98 -4.97 -4.79
CA LEU A 101 7.65 -6.19 -4.04
C LEU A 101 7.83 -7.43 -4.91
N ASP A 102 7.23 -7.48 -6.10
CA ASP A 102 7.25 -8.66 -6.96
C ASP A 102 8.61 -8.91 -7.64
N LYS A 103 9.38 -7.86 -7.93
CA LYS A 103 10.68 -7.99 -8.62
C LYS A 103 11.83 -8.30 -7.67
N TYR A 104 11.91 -7.62 -6.53
CA TYR A 104 13.11 -7.63 -5.69
C TYR A 104 12.90 -8.29 -4.33
N LEU A 105 11.74 -8.07 -3.68
CA LEU A 105 11.57 -8.44 -2.27
C LEU A 105 10.98 -9.85 -2.10
N ILE A 106 9.94 -10.22 -2.86
CA ILE A 106 9.28 -11.52 -2.73
C ILE A 106 10.13 -12.67 -3.30
N LYS A 107 10.95 -12.41 -4.32
CA LYS A 107 11.76 -13.45 -5.00
C LYS A 107 13.08 -13.75 -4.31
N LYS A 108 13.57 -12.84 -3.46
CA LYS A 108 14.96 -12.88 -2.95
C LYS A 108 15.05 -13.20 -1.46
N ASP A 109 13.99 -12.99 -0.69
CA ASP A 109 14.00 -13.23 0.75
C ASP A 109 13.86 -14.73 1.10
N SER A 110 14.85 -15.23 1.84
CA SER A 110 14.90 -16.58 2.43
C SER A 110 14.15 -16.69 3.76
N ASP A 111 13.83 -15.55 4.39
CA ASP A 111 13.22 -15.51 5.71
C ASP A 111 11.68 -15.43 5.64
N THR A 112 11.03 -16.32 6.40
CA THR A 112 9.57 -16.45 6.42
C THR A 112 8.89 -15.20 6.98
N GLU A 113 9.47 -14.55 8.00
CA GLU A 113 8.89 -13.34 8.59
C GLU A 113 8.88 -12.18 7.61
N SER A 114 9.99 -12.01 6.91
CA SER A 114 10.18 -11.07 5.82
C SER A 114 9.16 -11.28 4.70
N LYS A 115 8.95 -12.53 4.29
CA LYS A 115 7.97 -12.89 3.25
C LYS A 115 6.53 -12.55 3.66
N VAL A 116 6.12 -12.87 4.89
CA VAL A 116 4.78 -12.52 5.40
C VAL A 116 4.59 -11.00 5.45
N PHE A 117 5.63 -10.26 5.85
CA PHE A 117 5.60 -8.80 5.88
C PHE A 117 5.35 -8.21 4.48
N TYR A 118 6.09 -8.66 3.46
CA TYR A 118 5.94 -8.16 2.10
C TYR A 118 4.60 -8.56 1.45
N LEU A 119 4.11 -9.78 1.70
CA LEU A 119 2.80 -10.21 1.20
C LEU A 119 1.66 -9.43 1.85
N LYS A 120 1.74 -9.15 3.16
CA LYS A 120 0.80 -8.25 3.83
C LYS A 120 0.84 -6.86 3.19
N MET A 121 2.05 -6.35 2.94
CA MET A 121 2.24 -5.05 2.29
C MET A 121 1.62 -5.03 0.89
N LYS A 122 1.82 -6.10 0.09
CA LYS A 122 1.20 -6.29 -1.23
C LYS A 122 -0.33 -6.22 -1.16
N GLY A 123 -0.93 -6.92 -0.20
CA GLY A 123 -2.38 -6.86 0.05
C GLY A 123 -2.87 -5.45 0.42
N ASP A 124 -2.11 -4.70 1.23
CA ASP A 124 -2.45 -3.33 1.60
C ASP A 124 -2.47 -2.39 0.38
N TYR A 125 -1.53 -2.51 -0.55
CA TYR A 125 -1.51 -1.69 -1.77
C TYR A 125 -2.61 -2.06 -2.76
N PHE A 126 -2.90 -3.36 -2.96
CA PHE A 126 -4.07 -3.73 -3.75
C PHE A 126 -5.37 -3.24 -3.11
N ARG A 127 -5.48 -3.26 -1.78
CA ARG A 127 -6.62 -2.65 -1.09
C ARG A 127 -6.74 -1.16 -1.38
N TYR A 128 -5.64 -0.40 -1.40
CA TYR A 128 -5.66 1.03 -1.76
C TYR A 128 -6.07 1.25 -3.22
N LEU A 129 -5.60 0.42 -4.15
CA LEU A 129 -6.04 0.45 -5.54
C LEU A 129 -7.55 0.17 -5.67
N ALA A 130 -8.09 -0.78 -4.91
CA ALA A 130 -9.50 -1.11 -4.91
C ALA A 130 -10.40 -0.02 -4.29
N GLU A 131 -9.85 0.89 -3.48
CA GLU A 131 -10.57 2.05 -2.94
C GLU A 131 -10.85 3.11 -4.02
N VAL A 132 -9.92 3.29 -4.97
CA VAL A 132 -10.03 4.27 -6.06
C VAL A 132 -10.57 3.68 -7.35
N ALA A 133 -10.43 2.36 -7.56
CA ALA A 133 -10.92 1.69 -8.76
C ALA A 133 -12.44 1.63 -8.84
N SER A 134 -12.97 1.77 -10.06
CA SER A 134 -14.40 1.66 -10.38
C SER A 134 -14.65 0.50 -11.35
N GLY A 135 -15.85 -0.10 -11.30
CA GLY A 135 -16.25 -1.16 -12.23
C GLY A 135 -15.52 -2.50 -12.03
N ASP A 136 -15.22 -3.18 -13.15
CA ASP A 136 -14.63 -4.52 -13.18
C ASP A 136 -13.18 -4.56 -12.65
N ASP A 137 -12.43 -3.47 -12.80
CA ASP A 137 -11.06 -3.35 -12.29
C ASP A 137 -11.02 -3.45 -10.76
N ARG A 138 -12.07 -2.99 -10.08
CA ARG A 138 -12.19 -3.10 -8.62
C ARG A 138 -12.30 -4.55 -8.18
N LEU A 139 -13.10 -5.37 -8.85
CA LEU A 139 -13.28 -6.78 -8.50
C LEU A 139 -11.95 -7.54 -8.64
N SER A 140 -11.27 -7.37 -9.78
CA SER A 140 -9.98 -8.02 -10.03
C SER A 140 -8.91 -7.60 -9.00
N THR A 141 -8.94 -6.34 -8.57
CA THR A 141 -7.99 -5.81 -7.57
C THR A 141 -8.29 -6.35 -6.17
N ILE A 142 -9.57 -6.52 -5.81
CA ILE A 142 -9.99 -7.13 -4.55
C ILE A 142 -9.55 -8.60 -4.49
N GLU A 143 -9.73 -9.36 -5.57
CA GLU A 143 -9.29 -10.75 -5.65
C GLU A 143 -7.77 -10.87 -5.45
N LYS A 144 -6.98 -10.02 -6.10
CA LYS A 144 -5.51 -9.97 -5.92
C LYS A 144 -5.10 -9.59 -4.49
N ALA A 145 -5.82 -8.64 -3.87
CA ALA A 145 -5.59 -8.30 -2.47
C ALA A 145 -5.84 -9.50 -1.56
N GLN A 146 -6.96 -10.20 -1.77
CA GLN A 146 -7.35 -11.36 -1.00
C GLN A 146 -6.36 -12.51 -1.15
N GLU A 147 -5.90 -12.80 -2.37
CA GLU A 147 -4.90 -13.82 -2.65
C GLU A 147 -3.59 -13.54 -1.89
N ALA A 148 -3.10 -12.29 -1.94
CA ALA A 148 -1.88 -11.89 -1.23
C ALA A 148 -2.00 -12.03 0.30
N TYR A 149 -3.15 -11.65 0.88
CA TYR A 149 -3.39 -11.83 2.32
C TYR A 149 -3.54 -13.30 2.71
N GLN A 150 -4.18 -14.11 1.87
CA GLN A 150 -4.36 -15.53 2.13
C GLN A 150 -3.01 -16.25 2.10
N GLU A 151 -2.15 -15.94 1.12
CA GLU A 151 -0.79 -16.49 1.07
C GLU A 151 0.02 -16.09 2.32
N ALA A 152 -0.07 -14.82 2.74
CA ALA A 152 0.57 -14.36 3.97
C ALA A 152 0.06 -15.11 5.21
N MET A 153 -1.26 -15.34 5.31
CA MET A 153 -1.87 -16.11 6.39
C MET A 153 -1.42 -17.56 6.41
N ASP A 154 -1.37 -18.22 5.26
CA ASP A 154 -1.03 -19.63 5.18
C ASP A 154 0.43 -19.88 5.54
N ILE A 155 1.32 -18.97 5.14
CA ILE A 155 2.73 -18.98 5.53
C ILE A 155 2.86 -18.71 7.04
N SER A 156 2.16 -17.69 7.56
CA SER A 156 2.19 -17.37 8.99
C SER A 156 1.69 -18.53 9.87
N LYS A 157 0.60 -19.19 9.48
CA LYS A 157 0.05 -20.35 10.21
C LYS A 157 0.97 -21.56 10.23
N LYS A 158 1.77 -21.75 9.18
CA LYS A 158 2.70 -22.89 9.06
C LYS A 158 3.98 -22.67 9.86
N GLU A 159 4.51 -21.45 9.87
CA GLU A 159 5.90 -21.19 10.27
C GLU A 159 6.04 -20.24 11.47
N MET A 160 4.97 -19.57 11.93
CA MET A 160 5.03 -18.63 13.07
C MET A 160 4.29 -19.15 14.31
N GLN A 161 4.90 -18.93 15.48
CA GLN A 161 4.22 -19.15 16.76
C GLN A 161 3.21 -18.02 17.04
N PRO A 162 2.08 -18.29 17.75
CA PRO A 162 1.02 -17.30 18.03
C PRO A 162 1.45 -16.04 18.81
N THR A 163 2.71 -15.95 19.24
CA THR A 163 3.27 -14.93 20.14
C THR A 163 4.17 -13.89 19.46
N ASN A 164 4.36 -13.95 18.13
CA ASN A 164 5.17 -12.98 17.41
C ASN A 164 4.50 -11.59 17.30
N PRO A 165 5.28 -10.48 17.27
CA PRO A 165 4.76 -9.10 17.28
C PRO A 165 4.00 -8.68 16.01
N ILE A 166 3.96 -9.54 14.98
CA ILE A 166 3.05 -9.46 13.84
C ILE A 166 1.93 -10.50 14.11
N PRO A 167 0.86 -10.14 14.83
CA PRO A 167 -0.08 -11.14 15.32
C PRO A 167 -0.90 -11.69 14.14
N PRO A 168 -1.29 -12.97 14.16
CA PRO A 168 -2.24 -13.54 13.20
C PRO A 168 -3.58 -12.77 13.17
N GLN A 169 -3.95 -12.04 14.24
CA GLN A 169 -5.09 -11.11 14.22
C GLN A 169 -4.97 -9.97 13.19
N ARG A 170 -3.76 -9.45 12.90
CA ARG A 170 -3.57 -8.37 11.91
C ARG A 170 -3.52 -8.85 10.46
N ALA A 171 -3.31 -10.15 10.24
CA ALA A 171 -3.59 -10.75 8.93
C ALA A 171 -5.10 -10.77 8.65
N GLY A 172 -5.93 -10.71 9.70
CA GLY A 172 -7.37 -10.53 9.64
C GLY A 172 -7.85 -9.11 9.30
N CYS A 173 -7.18 -8.39 8.38
CA CYS A 173 -7.77 -7.19 7.74
C CYS A 173 -8.96 -7.55 6.81
N PHE A 174 -9.65 -8.66 7.07
CA PHE A 174 -10.88 -9.07 6.40
C PHE A 174 -12.10 -8.26 6.90
N GLU A 175 -12.01 -7.64 8.09
CA GLU A 175 -13.13 -6.83 8.63
C GLU A 175 -13.22 -5.42 8.03
N VAL A 176 -12.12 -4.85 7.54
CA VAL A 176 -12.12 -3.47 7.00
C VAL A 176 -12.66 -3.40 5.56
N LEU A 177 -12.69 -4.52 4.84
CA LEU A 177 -13.33 -4.64 3.53
C LEU A 177 -14.83 -4.93 3.61
N LYS A 178 -15.34 -5.32 4.78
CA LYS A 178 -16.78 -5.39 5.05
C LYS A 178 -17.25 -4.05 5.61
N GLY A 179 -17.41 -3.07 4.73
CA GLY A 179 -18.38 -2.00 4.96
C GLY A 179 -19.77 -2.61 5.28
N PRO A 180 -20.66 -1.85 5.94
CA PRO A 180 -21.80 -2.39 6.69
C PRO A 180 -22.82 -3.05 5.75
N LYS A 181 -22.70 -4.37 5.56
CA LYS A 181 -23.77 -5.24 5.11
C LYS A 181 -24.15 -6.17 6.25
N SER A 182 -24.81 -5.59 7.26
CA SER A 182 -25.87 -6.32 7.95
C SER A 182 -26.95 -6.65 6.92
N LEU A 183 -27.57 -7.83 7.05
CA LEU A 183 -28.69 -8.36 6.25
C LEU A 183 -28.26 -9.09 4.99
N ILE A 184 -27.96 -10.38 5.12
CA ILE A 184 -28.67 -11.50 4.48
C ILE A 184 -28.25 -12.74 5.26
N GLN A 185 -29.11 -13.20 6.17
CA GLN A 185 -29.14 -14.60 6.56
C GLN A 185 -30.01 -15.33 5.53
N PRO A 186 -29.58 -16.47 4.97
CA PRO A 186 -30.51 -17.41 4.40
C PRO A 186 -31.08 -18.30 5.52
N HIS A 187 -32.38 -18.56 5.39
CA HIS A 187 -33.27 -19.35 6.24
C HIS A 187 -32.72 -20.67 6.79
#